data_AF-A0A1B6E7T5-F1
#
_entry.id   AF-A0A1B6E7T5-F1
#
_cell.length_a   1.000
_cell.length_b   1.000
_cell.length_c   1.000
_cell.angle_alpha   90.00
_cell.angle_beta   90.00
_cell.angle_gamma   90.00
#
_symmetry.space_group_name_H-M   'P 1'
#
loop_
_entity.id
_entity.type
_entity.pdbx_description
1 polymer ?
#
loop_
_entity_poly.entity_id
_entity_poly.type
_entity_poly.pdbx_seq_one_letter_code
_entity_poly.pdbx_strand_id
1 'polypeptide(L)'
;MLLFKKFGYVFPKLRLYSTKLASSTNELCDATGSRKGLVIGAYDSNGCETAELSTAGKAFDSSTGGKITELLKGLSVKTGTVHTFTNVSTMYSEVAVAGIGKKTTGFNEYENLDEFKENARVAAGIGSRVLQDHGIENITIESFEDEEAAAEGSHLGIWQYQENKEDKKNEATVSLSDGNKDQWDRGILKAECQNIVRCLCEIPANLMTPVKFCRRAMDIICPYGVEVFVRDRRWMENNKMHGVLTSAKGSCEPPYFMQINYCGSHPSEKPTILIGKGTTFNCGGLCLKDCEGMSEFRADMCGAAVVVAVIKAVAAMRLPMNIYGLIPLFENMISGMALKPGDVVMAKNQKLIRNENTDDYSRVALSDVIQYCEILRPDLILTVATMSAGIRGSLGFGPSAVFSTSDAIWEQLAFAGSITGDRMWRMPLFKDYTNLVTGYTNCDVNNVGKGIGGGAALGASFLMEFSPKNVDFAYIDNTGTGMLSNGFIPYLRHGLMSGRPTRTLIQFLCHRAYDCDRKPHKRPLPEDCRDE
;
A
#
# COMPACT_ATOMS: atom_id res chain seq x y z
N MET A 1 -11.66 15.84 -14.85
CA MET A 1 -11.89 17.16 -14.20
C MET A 1 -13.05 17.20 -13.18
N LEU A 2 -14.12 16.42 -13.33
CA LEU A 2 -15.30 16.41 -12.42
C LEU A 2 -14.99 15.88 -11.00
N LEU A 3 -14.16 14.85 -10.85
CA LEU A 3 -13.74 14.32 -9.54
C LEU A 3 -12.93 15.35 -8.72
N PHE A 4 -11.95 16.02 -9.34
CA PHE A 4 -11.14 17.08 -8.73
C PHE A 4 -11.95 18.34 -8.35
N LYS A 5 -13.02 18.65 -9.09
CA LYS A 5 -13.94 19.76 -8.73
C LYS A 5 -14.83 19.42 -7.54
N LYS A 6 -15.10 18.13 -7.30
CA LYS A 6 -15.99 17.64 -6.24
C LYS A 6 -15.24 17.43 -4.92
N PHE A 7 -13.97 17.00 -4.98
CA PHE A 7 -13.11 16.77 -3.83
C PHE A 7 -11.90 17.71 -3.90
N GLY A 8 -11.85 18.70 -3.01
CA GLY A 8 -10.66 19.54 -2.85
C GLY A 8 -9.48 18.74 -2.30
N TYR A 9 -8.25 19.17 -2.58
CA TYR A 9 -7.06 18.56 -1.95
C TYR A 9 -7.03 18.99 -0.48
N VAL A 10 -7.50 18.14 0.42
CA VAL A 10 -7.52 18.44 1.86
C VAL A 10 -6.53 17.54 2.59
N PHE A 11 -5.47 18.17 3.11
CA PHE A 11 -4.51 17.52 4.00
C PHE A 11 -4.22 18.42 5.21
N PRO A 12 -4.15 17.86 6.42
CA PRO A 12 -3.77 18.61 7.61
C PRO A 12 -2.28 18.94 7.60
N LYS A 13 -1.88 19.98 8.34
CA LYS A 13 -0.47 20.15 8.74
C LYS A 13 -0.05 18.94 9.55
N LEU A 14 1.01 18.23 9.16
CA LEU A 14 1.57 17.17 9.98
C LEU A 14 2.06 17.78 11.30
N ARG A 15 1.48 17.33 12.42
CA ARG A 15 2.10 17.49 13.73
C ARG A 15 2.89 16.23 14.03
N LEU A 16 3.98 16.01 13.29
CA LEU A 16 4.95 14.99 13.66
C LEU A 16 5.51 15.39 15.02
N TYR A 17 5.23 14.57 16.04
CA TYR A 17 6.12 14.54 17.19
C TYR A 17 7.32 13.70 16.78
N SER A 18 8.52 14.23 17.04
CA SER A 18 9.76 13.47 17.02
C SER A 18 9.61 12.27 17.96
N THR A 19 9.11 11.15 17.43
CA THR A 19 9.57 9.86 17.91
C THR A 19 11.00 9.78 17.42
N LYS A 20 11.95 9.83 18.36
CA LYS A 20 13.34 9.44 18.11
C LYS A 20 13.37 8.00 17.57
N LEU A 21 13.05 7.80 16.30
CA LEU A 21 13.96 7.06 15.45
C LEU A 21 15.23 7.90 15.46
N ALA A 22 16.35 7.31 15.83
CA ALA A 22 17.61 8.00 15.96
C ALA A 22 18.04 8.59 14.61
N SER A 23 17.51 9.76 14.25
CA SER A 23 18.27 10.75 13.52
C SER A 23 19.23 11.33 14.55
N SER A 24 20.44 10.80 14.56
CA SER A 24 21.56 11.51 15.15
C SER A 24 21.61 12.88 14.47
N THR A 25 21.10 13.90 15.15
CA THR A 25 21.45 15.28 14.90
C THR A 25 22.89 15.46 15.35
N ASN A 26 23.81 14.96 14.53
CA ASN A 26 25.21 15.34 14.62
C ASN A 26 25.37 16.63 13.81
N GLU A 27 25.09 17.76 14.46
CA GLU A 27 25.93 18.94 14.22
C GLU A 27 27.32 18.61 14.77
N LEU A 28 28.13 17.90 13.99
CA LEU A 28 29.52 17.62 14.31
C LEU A 28 30.28 17.58 12.98
N CYS A 29 31.09 18.63 12.80
CA CYS A 29 32.23 18.78 11.90
C CYS A 29 32.33 17.77 10.73
N ASP A 30 32.17 18.31 9.52
CA ASP A 30 32.52 17.69 8.24
C ASP A 30 34.01 17.31 8.25
N ALA A 31 34.30 16.11 8.72
CA ALA A 31 35.65 15.58 8.86
C ALA A 31 35.66 14.08 8.52
N THR A 32 35.07 13.71 7.36
CA THR A 32 35.50 12.59 6.50
C THR A 32 34.64 12.55 5.24
N GLY A 33 35.19 12.96 4.09
CA GLY A 33 35.04 12.37 2.74
C GLY A 33 33.70 11.83 2.18
N SER A 34 32.52 12.04 2.77
CA SER A 34 31.28 11.44 2.26
C SER A 34 30.84 12.15 0.97
N ARG A 35 30.71 11.39 -0.13
CA ARG A 35 30.24 11.94 -1.41
C ARG A 35 28.78 12.39 -1.29
N LYS A 36 28.49 13.61 -1.72
CA LYS A 36 27.14 14.21 -1.75
C LYS A 36 26.65 14.26 -3.19
N GLY A 37 25.39 13.88 -3.41
CA GLY A 37 24.75 13.97 -4.72
C GLY A 37 23.56 14.91 -4.71
N LEU A 38 23.23 15.47 -5.88
CA LEU A 38 22.04 16.29 -6.09
C LEU A 38 21.21 15.71 -7.24
N VAL A 39 19.90 15.61 -7.08
CA VAL A 39 18.98 15.31 -8.18
C VAL A 39 18.16 16.56 -8.52
N ILE A 40 18.24 17.00 -9.78
CA ILE A 40 17.45 18.10 -10.34
C ILE A 40 16.68 17.66 -11.58
N GLY A 41 15.66 18.43 -11.95
CA GLY A 41 14.73 18.14 -13.02
C GLY A 41 15.01 18.94 -14.29
N ALA A 42 14.72 18.33 -15.43
CA ALA A 42 14.64 19.02 -16.70
C ALA A 42 13.41 18.57 -17.49
N TYR A 43 12.71 19.52 -18.09
CA TYR A 43 11.56 19.27 -18.95
C TYR A 43 12.01 18.65 -20.28
N ASP A 44 11.08 17.97 -20.95
CA ASP A 44 11.30 17.41 -22.28
C ASP A 44 11.80 18.49 -23.24
N SER A 45 12.87 18.18 -23.97
CA SER A 45 13.47 19.12 -24.90
C SER A 45 12.55 19.43 -26.08
N ASN A 46 11.50 18.64 -26.35
CA ASN A 46 10.53 18.87 -27.44
C ASN A 46 11.19 19.14 -28.82
N GLY A 47 12.38 18.60 -29.07
CA GLY A 47 13.16 18.85 -30.29
C GLY A 47 14.00 20.14 -30.28
N CYS A 48 14.02 20.89 -29.18
CA CYS A 48 14.98 21.96 -28.95
C CYS A 48 16.38 21.39 -28.64
N GLU A 49 17.41 22.19 -28.92
CA GLU A 49 18.81 21.82 -28.74
C GLU A 49 19.20 21.65 -27.25
N THR A 50 18.49 22.33 -26.35
CA THR A 50 18.68 22.29 -24.90
C THR A 50 17.36 22.07 -24.17
N ALA A 51 17.39 21.22 -23.14
CA ALA A 51 16.26 21.01 -22.24
C ALA A 51 16.14 22.18 -21.25
N GLU A 52 14.89 22.57 -20.93
CA GLU A 52 14.64 23.58 -19.89
C GLU A 52 14.70 22.94 -18.51
N LEU A 53 15.56 23.45 -17.61
CA LEU A 53 15.62 22.99 -16.22
C LEU A 53 14.36 23.40 -15.42
N SER A 54 14.07 22.69 -14.34
CA SER A 54 13.08 23.07 -13.32
C SER A 54 13.44 24.40 -12.63
N THR A 55 12.57 24.94 -11.77
CA THR A 55 12.84 26.20 -11.07
C THR A 55 14.08 26.10 -10.19
N ALA A 56 14.18 25.05 -9.38
CA ALA A 56 15.34 24.79 -8.52
C ALA A 56 16.59 24.42 -9.34
N GLY A 57 16.44 23.60 -10.40
CA GLY A 57 17.51 23.28 -11.34
C GLY A 57 18.13 24.51 -12.00
N LYS A 58 17.32 25.49 -12.43
CA LYS A 58 17.82 26.77 -12.98
C LYS A 58 18.58 27.59 -11.95
N ALA A 59 18.07 27.65 -10.71
CA ALA A 59 18.74 28.38 -9.63
C ALA A 59 20.11 27.76 -9.32
N PHE A 60 20.17 26.42 -9.27
CA PHE A 60 21.42 25.69 -9.10
C PHE A 60 22.38 25.90 -10.29
N ASP A 61 21.92 25.75 -11.53
CA ASP A 61 22.75 25.92 -12.72
C ASP A 61 23.33 27.34 -12.81
N SER A 62 22.54 28.36 -12.46
CA SER A 62 22.99 29.76 -12.36
C SER A 62 24.14 29.92 -11.36
N SER A 63 24.09 29.24 -10.22
CA SER A 63 25.18 29.25 -9.22
C SER A 63 26.46 28.56 -9.71
N THR A 64 26.35 27.69 -10.71
CA THR A 64 27.48 26.97 -11.31
C THR A 64 27.97 27.58 -12.63
N GLY A 65 27.41 28.73 -13.03
CA GLY A 65 27.79 29.44 -14.25
C GLY A 65 27.21 28.85 -15.54
N GLY A 66 26.08 28.14 -15.49
CA GLY A 66 25.39 27.60 -16.67
C GLY A 66 25.94 26.27 -17.20
N LYS A 67 26.83 25.61 -16.43
CA LYS A 67 27.51 24.38 -16.85
C LYS A 67 26.56 23.23 -17.16
N ILE A 68 25.47 23.09 -16.42
CA ILE A 68 24.52 21.99 -16.62
C ILE A 68 23.78 22.18 -17.93
N THR A 69 23.31 23.40 -18.20
CA THR A 69 22.64 23.72 -19.47
C THR A 69 23.57 23.48 -20.65
N GLU A 70 24.86 23.79 -20.52
CA GLU A 70 25.87 23.48 -21.53
C GLU A 70 26.06 21.97 -21.72
N LEU A 71 26.20 21.20 -20.63
CA LEU A 71 26.38 19.75 -20.67
C LEU A 71 25.14 19.00 -21.18
N LEU A 72 23.95 19.59 -21.07
CA LEU A 72 22.70 19.03 -21.60
C LEU A 72 22.50 19.24 -23.09
N LYS A 73 23.33 20.06 -23.77
CA LYS A 73 23.21 20.28 -25.22
C LYS A 73 23.29 18.97 -26.00
N GLY A 74 22.29 18.73 -26.84
CA GLY A 74 22.21 17.52 -27.67
C GLY A 74 21.83 16.25 -26.93
N LEU A 75 21.64 16.29 -25.61
CA LEU A 75 21.11 15.16 -24.84
C LEU A 75 19.58 15.19 -24.85
N SER A 76 18.97 14.02 -25.11
CA SER A 76 17.53 13.88 -24.96
C SER A 76 17.19 13.72 -23.48
N VAL A 77 16.28 14.57 -22.99
CA VAL A 77 15.71 14.45 -21.66
C VAL A 77 14.23 14.12 -21.80
N LYS A 78 13.82 12.95 -21.28
CA LYS A 78 12.43 12.48 -21.27
C LYS A 78 12.11 11.87 -19.91
N THR A 79 10.83 11.74 -19.57
CA THR A 79 10.44 11.00 -18.36
C THR A 79 11.10 9.62 -18.37
N GLY A 80 11.76 9.25 -17.26
CA GLY A 80 12.49 7.98 -17.16
C GLY A 80 13.97 8.04 -17.53
N THR A 81 14.48 9.15 -18.08
CA THR A 81 15.92 9.33 -18.35
C THR A 81 16.63 10.07 -17.22
N VAL A 82 17.87 9.69 -16.93
CA VAL A 82 18.77 10.37 -16.00
C VAL A 82 20.12 10.56 -16.68
N HIS A 83 20.65 11.78 -16.62
CA HIS A 83 22.04 12.08 -17.00
C HIS A 83 22.81 12.50 -15.75
N THR A 84 23.98 11.92 -15.54
CA THR A 84 24.82 12.21 -14.36
C THR A 84 26.06 12.97 -14.76
N PHE A 85 26.41 13.98 -13.97
CA PHE A 85 27.55 14.87 -14.22
C PHE A 85 28.40 15.01 -12.96
N THR A 86 29.72 15.00 -13.13
CA THR A 86 30.70 15.28 -12.06
C THR A 86 31.41 16.60 -12.33
N ASN A 87 32.11 17.16 -11.33
CA ASN A 87 32.85 18.43 -11.45
C ASN A 87 32.00 19.66 -11.85
N VAL A 88 30.70 19.61 -11.59
CA VAL A 88 29.77 20.74 -11.82
C VAL A 88 29.83 21.74 -10.66
N SER A 89 29.84 21.24 -9.43
CA SER A 89 29.82 22.01 -8.19
C SER A 89 30.90 21.51 -7.22
N THR A 90 31.38 22.38 -6.33
CA THR A 90 32.23 21.99 -5.20
C THR A 90 31.43 21.40 -4.03
N MET A 91 30.12 21.64 -3.99
CA MET A 91 29.23 21.14 -2.93
C MET A 91 28.77 19.70 -3.18
N TYR A 92 28.51 19.36 -4.44
CA TYR A 92 28.02 18.04 -4.84
C TYR A 92 29.05 17.34 -5.71
N SER A 93 29.44 16.13 -5.29
CA SER A 93 30.37 15.27 -6.01
C SER A 93 29.80 14.85 -7.37
N GLU A 94 28.47 14.70 -7.43
CA GLU A 94 27.75 14.25 -8.61
C GLU A 94 26.34 14.86 -8.65
N VAL A 95 25.89 15.24 -9.84
CA VAL A 95 24.57 15.82 -10.09
C VAL A 95 23.84 14.97 -11.12
N ALA A 96 22.66 14.46 -10.75
CA ALA A 96 21.77 13.74 -11.63
C ALA A 96 20.68 14.68 -12.15
N VAL A 97 20.59 14.84 -13.47
CA VAL A 97 19.50 15.54 -14.15
C VAL A 97 18.49 14.50 -14.63
N ALA A 98 17.30 14.52 -14.02
CA ALA A 98 16.21 13.59 -14.34
C ALA A 98 15.12 14.27 -15.16
N GLY A 99 14.55 13.54 -16.13
CA GLY A 99 13.47 14.08 -16.96
C GLY A 99 12.13 14.10 -16.24
N ILE A 100 11.49 15.28 -16.18
CA ILE A 100 10.17 15.49 -15.53
C ILE A 100 9.01 15.63 -16.52
N GLY A 101 9.22 15.23 -17.76
CA GLY A 101 8.19 15.26 -18.82
C GLY A 101 7.93 16.67 -19.34
N LYS A 102 6.73 16.91 -19.87
CA LYS A 102 6.38 18.19 -20.51
C LYS A 102 5.95 19.20 -19.44
N LYS A 103 6.32 20.47 -19.64
CA LYS A 103 5.95 21.56 -18.73
C LYS A 103 4.45 21.82 -18.64
N THR A 104 3.70 21.46 -19.68
CA THR A 104 2.24 21.60 -19.74
C THR A 104 1.49 20.37 -19.22
N THR A 105 2.20 19.39 -18.65
CA THR A 105 1.60 18.17 -18.10
C THR A 105 0.72 18.51 -16.89
N GLY A 106 -0.43 17.87 -16.81
CA GLY A 106 -1.38 17.98 -15.71
C GLY A 106 -2.13 16.67 -15.53
N PHE A 107 -3.41 16.74 -15.17
CA PHE A 107 -4.24 15.55 -15.05
C PHE A 107 -4.54 14.93 -16.42
N ASN A 108 -4.19 13.65 -16.59
CA ASN A 108 -4.55 12.88 -17.77
C ASN A 108 -5.82 12.06 -17.52
N GLU A 109 -6.90 12.41 -18.23
CA GLU A 109 -8.19 11.75 -18.07
C GLU A 109 -8.22 10.31 -18.62
N TYR A 110 -7.41 10.00 -19.63
CA TYR A 110 -7.30 8.64 -20.19
C TYR A 110 -6.56 7.70 -19.25
N GLU A 111 -5.50 8.18 -18.61
CA GLU A 111 -4.71 7.41 -17.63
C GLU A 111 -5.35 7.41 -16.23
N ASN A 112 -6.32 8.29 -15.99
CA ASN A 112 -6.87 8.64 -14.68
C ASN A 112 -5.75 8.89 -13.65
N LEU A 113 -4.87 9.81 -14.00
CA LEU A 113 -3.60 10.01 -13.30
C LEU A 113 -3.20 11.49 -13.31
N ASP A 114 -2.74 11.99 -12.17
CA ASP A 114 -1.97 13.22 -12.10
C ASP A 114 -0.55 12.94 -12.63
N GLU A 115 -0.35 13.13 -13.93
CA GLU A 115 0.93 12.85 -14.59
C GLU A 115 2.04 13.78 -14.12
N PHE A 116 1.70 14.98 -13.66
CA PHE A 116 2.68 15.91 -13.13
C PHE A 116 3.32 15.32 -11.87
N LYS A 117 2.51 14.88 -10.90
CA LYS A 117 2.98 14.18 -9.70
C LYS A 117 3.70 12.88 -10.04
N GLU A 118 3.21 12.12 -11.01
CA GLU A 118 3.85 10.86 -11.40
C GLU A 118 5.24 11.09 -12.01
N ASN A 119 5.41 12.11 -12.85
CA ASN A 119 6.71 12.48 -13.41
C ASN A 119 7.70 12.89 -12.31
N ALA A 120 7.25 13.65 -11.30
CA ALA A 120 8.07 14.02 -10.14
C ALA A 120 8.53 12.77 -9.37
N ARG A 121 7.63 11.81 -9.10
CA ARG A 121 7.99 10.53 -8.45
C ARG A 121 9.00 9.74 -9.27
N VAL A 122 8.76 9.64 -10.58
CA VAL A 122 9.65 8.93 -11.49
C VAL A 122 11.03 9.57 -11.46
N ALA A 123 11.14 10.87 -11.71
CA ALA A 123 12.41 11.60 -11.72
C ALA A 123 13.18 11.49 -10.40
N ALA A 124 12.50 11.75 -9.27
CA ALA A 124 13.10 11.62 -7.94
C ALA A 124 13.57 10.19 -7.67
N GLY A 125 12.75 9.17 -7.98
CA GLY A 125 13.05 7.78 -7.68
C GLY A 125 14.16 7.18 -8.54
N ILE A 126 14.16 7.45 -9.85
CA ILE A 126 15.23 6.98 -10.75
C ILE A 126 16.54 7.73 -10.48
N GLY A 127 16.49 9.06 -10.29
CA GLY A 127 17.68 9.87 -10.06
C GLY A 127 18.38 9.49 -8.76
N SER A 128 17.61 9.34 -7.67
CA SER A 128 18.14 8.89 -6.38
C SER A 128 18.78 7.50 -6.47
N ARG A 129 18.14 6.58 -7.20
CA ARG A 129 18.66 5.22 -7.36
C ARG A 129 19.94 5.18 -8.18
N VAL A 130 20.05 5.96 -9.25
CA VAL A 130 21.30 6.05 -10.05
C VAL A 130 22.45 6.54 -9.17
N LEU A 131 22.23 7.61 -8.39
CA LEU A 131 23.25 8.12 -7.46
C LEU A 131 23.61 7.09 -6.37
N GLN A 132 22.62 6.40 -5.80
CA GLN A 132 22.87 5.32 -4.84
C GLN A 132 23.70 4.18 -5.46
N ASP A 133 23.37 3.77 -6.70
CA ASP A 133 24.09 2.72 -7.41
C ASP A 133 25.53 3.15 -7.77
N HIS A 134 25.81 4.46 -7.86
CA HIS A 134 27.15 5.07 -7.99
C HIS A 134 27.89 5.26 -6.64
N GLY A 135 27.31 4.81 -5.53
CA GLY A 135 27.90 4.87 -4.19
C GLY A 135 27.77 6.23 -3.48
N ILE A 136 26.80 7.06 -3.87
CA ILE A 136 26.46 8.29 -3.14
C ILE A 136 25.56 7.94 -1.96
N GLU A 137 25.96 8.36 -0.76
CA GLU A 137 25.24 8.08 0.49
C GLU A 137 24.33 9.23 0.94
N ASN A 138 24.67 10.46 0.57
CA ASN A 138 23.89 11.65 0.95
C ASN A 138 23.33 12.29 -0.32
N ILE A 139 22.04 12.10 -0.58
CA ILE A 139 21.37 12.56 -1.79
C ILE A 139 20.44 13.72 -1.44
N THR A 140 20.68 14.87 -2.05
CA THR A 140 19.77 16.01 -2.00
C THR A 140 18.84 16.00 -3.21
N ILE A 141 17.56 16.28 -3.00
CA ILE A 141 16.51 16.21 -4.01
C ILE A 141 15.80 17.55 -4.08
N GLU A 142 15.57 18.04 -5.29
CA GLU A 142 14.71 19.19 -5.48
C GLU A 142 13.22 18.87 -5.34
N SER A 143 12.41 19.90 -5.17
CA SER A 143 10.94 19.74 -5.08
C SER A 143 10.30 19.14 -6.32
N PHE A 144 10.90 19.31 -7.52
CA PHE A 144 10.25 19.06 -8.81
C PHE A 144 8.87 19.74 -8.93
N GLU A 145 8.71 20.88 -8.25
CA GLU A 145 7.45 21.61 -8.02
C GLU A 145 6.33 20.81 -7.29
N ASP A 146 6.64 19.64 -6.72
CA ASP A 146 5.76 18.87 -5.82
C ASP A 146 6.58 18.07 -4.79
N GLU A 147 6.80 18.65 -3.61
CA GLU A 147 7.69 18.06 -2.61
C GLU A 147 7.19 16.72 -2.08
N GLU A 148 5.86 16.52 -2.06
CA GLU A 148 5.25 15.28 -1.59
C GLU A 148 5.55 14.13 -2.57
N ALA A 149 5.35 14.36 -3.88
CA ALA A 149 5.67 13.39 -4.93
C ALA A 149 7.19 13.14 -5.04
N ALA A 150 8.02 14.17 -4.88
CA ALA A 150 9.48 14.04 -4.87
C ALA A 150 9.97 13.16 -3.70
N ALA A 151 9.42 13.37 -2.51
CA ALA A 151 9.70 12.54 -1.34
C ALA A 151 9.25 11.09 -1.55
N GLU A 152 8.04 10.89 -2.09
CA GLU A 152 7.52 9.55 -2.39
C GLU A 152 8.46 8.81 -3.35
N GLY A 153 8.80 9.43 -4.48
CA GLY A 153 9.63 8.83 -5.52
C GLY A 153 11.01 8.45 -5.01
N SER A 154 11.71 9.40 -4.38
CA SER A 154 13.07 9.20 -3.88
C SER A 154 13.16 8.05 -2.87
N HIS A 155 12.31 8.04 -1.84
CA HIS A 155 12.33 7.03 -0.77
C HIS A 155 11.85 5.65 -1.24
N LEU A 156 10.92 5.57 -2.18
CA LEU A 156 10.54 4.30 -2.81
C LEU A 156 11.66 3.75 -3.72
N GLY A 157 12.35 4.67 -4.41
CA GLY A 157 13.38 4.39 -5.41
C GLY A 157 14.65 3.75 -4.82
N ILE A 158 15.13 4.29 -3.70
CA ILE A 158 16.36 3.82 -3.05
C ILE A 158 16.15 2.59 -2.15
N TRP A 159 14.91 2.27 -1.80
CA TRP A 159 14.63 1.16 -0.91
C TRP A 159 15.02 -0.19 -1.52
N GLN A 160 15.61 -1.03 -0.69
CA GLN A 160 16.06 -2.38 -1.01
C GLN A 160 15.92 -3.27 0.22
N TYR A 161 15.58 -4.55 0.02
CA TYR A 161 15.57 -5.53 1.09
C TYR A 161 16.92 -6.24 1.17
N GLN A 162 17.57 -6.19 2.34
CA GLN A 162 18.92 -6.71 2.54
C GLN A 162 19.09 -7.48 3.85
N GLU A 163 18.01 -7.77 4.60
CA GLU A 163 18.11 -8.44 5.91
C GLU A 163 18.74 -9.83 5.81
N ASN A 164 18.53 -10.52 4.68
CA ASN A 164 19.09 -11.86 4.41
C ASN A 164 20.37 -11.82 3.57
N LYS A 165 21.10 -10.70 3.55
CA LYS A 165 22.40 -10.57 2.87
C LYS A 165 23.51 -10.26 3.87
N GLU A 166 24.65 -10.94 3.72
CA GLU A 166 25.88 -10.61 4.44
C GLU A 166 26.52 -9.35 3.86
N ASP A 167 26.73 -9.33 2.54
CA ASP A 167 27.22 -8.16 1.81
C ASP A 167 26.06 -7.18 1.53
N LYS A 168 25.93 -6.18 2.39
CA LYS A 168 24.90 -5.14 2.32
C LYS A 168 25.43 -3.94 1.54
N LYS A 169 24.65 -3.47 0.57
CA LYS A 169 24.88 -2.19 -0.07
C LYS A 169 24.55 -1.06 0.91
N ASN A 170 25.27 0.05 0.78
CA ASN A 170 25.04 1.24 1.59
C ASN A 170 23.62 1.80 1.36
N GLU A 171 23.00 2.25 2.44
CA GLU A 171 21.70 2.90 2.41
C GLU A 171 21.91 4.40 2.21
N ALA A 172 21.34 4.94 1.14
CA ALA A 172 21.38 6.37 0.91
C ALA A 172 20.38 7.08 1.84
N THR A 173 20.76 8.25 2.32
CA THR A 173 19.86 9.19 2.98
C THR A 173 19.44 10.28 2.00
N VAL A 174 18.21 10.75 2.14
CA VAL A 174 17.60 11.70 1.21
C VAL A 174 17.14 12.95 1.96
N SER A 175 17.47 14.13 1.44
CA SER A 175 17.02 15.42 1.97
C SER A 175 16.50 16.35 0.87
N LEU A 176 15.58 17.25 1.24
CA LEU A 176 15.02 18.25 0.33
C LEU A 176 15.94 19.47 0.19
N SER A 177 16.17 19.99 -1.03
CA SER A 177 16.92 21.24 -1.26
C SER A 177 16.08 22.51 -1.12
N ASP A 178 14.79 22.46 -1.43
CA ASP A 178 13.93 23.63 -1.61
C ASP A 178 12.46 23.31 -1.32
N GLY A 179 11.65 24.34 -1.06
CA GLY A 179 10.20 24.18 -0.91
C GLY A 179 9.74 23.86 0.51
N ASN A 180 8.55 23.26 0.61
CA ASN A 180 7.81 23.10 1.85
C ASN A 180 8.08 21.75 2.53
N LYS A 181 8.76 21.82 3.68
CA LYS A 181 9.10 20.65 4.51
C LYS A 181 7.87 19.85 4.98
N ASP A 182 6.73 20.48 5.26
CA ASP A 182 5.53 19.76 5.68
C ASP A 182 5.00 18.85 4.56
N GLN A 183 5.14 19.24 3.29
CA GLN A 183 4.72 18.43 2.14
C GLN A 183 5.67 17.24 1.92
N TRP A 184 6.98 17.52 2.01
CA TRP A 184 8.03 16.51 1.95
C TRP A 184 7.86 15.44 3.04
N ASP A 185 7.64 15.86 4.28
CA ASP A 185 7.46 14.95 5.43
C ASP A 185 6.23 14.03 5.25
N ARG A 186 5.16 14.45 4.56
CA ARG A 186 4.05 13.52 4.23
C ARG A 186 4.45 12.52 3.17
N GLY A 187 5.20 12.95 2.16
CA GLY A 187 5.67 12.05 1.11
C GLY A 187 6.62 10.99 1.67
N ILE A 188 7.49 11.38 2.62
CA ILE A 188 8.29 10.43 3.41
C ILE A 188 7.38 9.43 4.11
N LEU A 189 6.41 9.90 4.91
CA LEU A 189 5.52 9.02 5.68
C LEU A 189 4.80 8.01 4.77
N LYS A 190 4.30 8.43 3.62
CA LYS A 190 3.64 7.56 2.64
C LYS A 190 4.59 6.52 2.05
N ALA A 191 5.78 6.93 1.63
CA ALA A 191 6.78 6.02 1.10
C ALA A 191 7.28 5.03 2.15
N GLU A 192 7.55 5.47 3.37
CA GLU A 192 7.92 4.62 4.49
C GLU A 192 6.85 3.57 4.79
N CYS A 193 5.58 3.97 4.85
CA CYS A 193 4.50 3.03 5.06
C CYS A 193 4.42 1.99 3.95
N GLN A 194 4.54 2.39 2.68
CA GLN A 194 4.61 1.42 1.58
C GLN A 194 5.85 0.53 1.70
N ASN A 195 7.02 1.07 2.08
CA ASN A 195 8.25 0.31 2.28
C ASN A 195 8.16 -0.68 3.47
N ILE A 196 7.38 -0.38 4.50
CA ILE A 196 7.04 -1.33 5.57
C ILE A 196 6.28 -2.52 4.99
N VAL A 197 5.29 -2.27 4.14
CA VAL A 197 4.55 -3.36 3.47
C VAL A 197 5.49 -4.20 2.61
N ARG A 198 6.36 -3.54 1.81
CA ARG A 198 7.37 -4.22 1.00
C ARG A 198 8.27 -5.09 1.87
N CYS A 199 8.76 -4.58 3.00
CA CYS A 199 9.59 -5.34 3.93
C CYS A 199 8.86 -6.57 4.48
N LEU A 200 7.66 -6.39 5.02
CA LEU A 200 6.88 -7.51 5.59
C LEU A 200 6.59 -8.61 4.56
N CYS A 201 6.30 -8.22 3.31
CA CYS A 201 6.05 -9.16 2.21
C CYS A 201 7.33 -9.80 1.65
N GLU A 202 8.50 -9.16 1.81
CA GLU A 202 9.76 -9.68 1.29
C GLU A 202 10.37 -10.75 2.22
N ILE A 203 10.13 -10.61 3.52
CA ILE A 203 10.60 -11.57 4.53
C ILE A 203 10.06 -12.98 4.19
N PRO A 204 10.94 -14.00 4.08
CA PRO A 204 10.53 -15.38 3.83
C PRO A 204 9.51 -15.90 4.84
N ALA A 205 8.59 -16.76 4.41
CA ALA A 205 7.48 -17.24 5.26
C ALA A 205 7.93 -17.94 6.56
N ASN A 206 9.05 -18.67 6.53
CA ASN A 206 9.64 -19.28 7.74
C ASN A 206 10.11 -18.22 8.77
N LEU A 207 10.40 -17.00 8.31
CA LEU A 207 10.78 -15.85 9.14
C LEU A 207 9.60 -14.88 9.38
N MET A 208 8.50 -15.00 8.63
CA MET A 208 7.28 -14.22 8.79
C MET A 208 6.06 -15.13 9.04
N THR A 209 6.13 -15.97 10.06
CA THR A 209 4.99 -16.81 10.48
C THR A 209 3.88 -15.96 11.13
N PRO A 210 2.64 -16.49 11.31
CA PRO A 210 1.53 -15.72 11.88
C PRO A 210 1.86 -15.00 13.20
N VAL A 211 2.56 -15.67 14.12
CA VAL A 211 2.99 -15.07 15.39
C VAL A 211 4.05 -13.98 15.21
N LYS A 212 4.97 -14.15 14.25
CA LYS A 212 6.01 -13.17 13.97
C LYS A 212 5.43 -11.92 13.30
N PHE A 213 4.43 -12.10 12.43
CA PHE A 213 3.68 -10.98 11.86
C PHE A 213 3.00 -10.15 12.96
N CYS A 214 2.28 -10.79 13.90
CA CYS A 214 1.67 -10.08 15.04
C CYS A 214 2.68 -9.23 15.81
N ARG A 215 3.86 -9.81 16.13
CA ARG A 215 4.93 -9.09 16.85
C ARG A 215 5.42 -7.88 16.07
N ARG A 216 5.77 -8.07 14.79
CA ARG A 216 6.23 -6.97 13.92
C ARG A 216 5.17 -5.89 13.78
N ALA A 217 3.90 -6.26 13.63
CA ALA A 217 2.80 -5.30 13.56
C ALA A 217 2.69 -4.45 14.83
N MET A 218 2.78 -5.07 16.02
CA MET A 218 2.80 -4.36 17.30
C MET A 218 3.99 -3.41 17.41
N ASP A 219 5.20 -3.85 17.04
CA ASP A 219 6.40 -3.00 17.04
C ASP A 219 6.23 -1.74 16.15
N ILE A 220 5.47 -1.88 15.06
CA ILE A 220 5.21 -0.79 14.10
C ILE A 220 4.18 0.21 14.62
N ILE A 221 3.07 -0.24 15.25
CA ILE A 221 1.90 0.61 15.50
C ILE A 221 1.70 1.00 16.97
N CYS A 222 2.09 0.15 17.93
CA CYS A 222 1.95 0.44 19.36
C CYS A 222 2.68 1.73 19.80
N PRO A 223 3.86 2.10 19.24
CA PRO A 223 4.51 3.38 19.56
C PRO A 223 3.66 4.63 19.25
N TYR A 224 2.64 4.50 18.41
CA TYR A 224 1.72 5.59 18.04
C TYR A 224 0.43 5.60 18.88
N GLY A 225 0.37 4.84 19.97
CA GLY A 225 -0.81 4.77 20.84
C GLY A 225 -1.97 3.97 20.26
N VAL A 226 -1.67 3.06 19.32
CA VAL A 226 -2.65 2.13 18.74
C VAL A 226 -2.71 0.87 19.60
N GLU A 227 -3.91 0.42 19.94
CA GLU A 227 -4.12 -0.78 20.73
C GLU A 227 -4.21 -2.02 19.82
N VAL A 228 -3.64 -3.15 20.25
CA VAL A 228 -3.61 -4.39 19.48
C VAL A 228 -4.03 -5.56 20.36
N PHE A 229 -5.03 -6.30 19.89
CA PHE A 229 -5.48 -7.56 20.48
C PHE A 229 -5.13 -8.72 19.57
N VAL A 230 -4.27 -9.62 20.04
CA VAL A 230 -3.94 -10.86 19.34
C VAL A 230 -4.78 -11.99 19.94
N ARG A 231 -5.74 -12.49 19.16
CA ARG A 231 -6.66 -13.55 19.58
C ARG A 231 -6.17 -14.90 19.08
N ASP A 232 -6.19 -15.89 19.96
CA ASP A 232 -5.72 -17.24 19.68
C ASP A 232 -6.81 -18.15 19.10
N ARG A 233 -6.43 -19.42 18.86
CA ARG A 233 -7.32 -20.47 18.37
C ARG A 233 -8.58 -20.64 19.23
N ARG A 234 -8.43 -20.62 20.56
CA ARG A 234 -9.55 -20.81 21.50
C ARG A 234 -10.55 -19.66 21.39
N TRP A 235 -10.07 -18.43 21.28
CA TRP A 235 -10.93 -17.28 21.07
C TRP A 235 -11.69 -17.38 19.74
N MET A 236 -11.03 -17.81 18.66
CA MET A 236 -11.66 -18.03 17.36
C MET A 236 -12.73 -19.14 17.39
N GLU A 237 -12.48 -20.24 18.12
CA GLU A 237 -13.46 -21.31 18.34
C GLU A 237 -14.69 -20.79 19.08
N ASN A 238 -14.50 -20.04 20.17
CA ASN A 238 -15.59 -19.42 20.92
C ASN A 238 -16.38 -18.40 20.09
N ASN A 239 -15.72 -17.74 19.13
CA ASN A 239 -16.34 -16.77 18.23
C ASN A 239 -16.91 -17.40 16.95
N LYS A 240 -16.86 -18.73 16.82
CA LYS A 240 -17.37 -19.52 15.68
C LYS A 240 -16.72 -19.12 14.35
N MET A 241 -15.42 -18.81 14.36
CA MET A 241 -14.65 -18.48 13.15
C MET A 241 -14.19 -19.75 12.42
N HIS A 242 -15.16 -20.58 12.00
CA HIS A 242 -14.89 -21.89 11.41
C HIS A 242 -14.23 -21.83 10.04
N GLY A 243 -14.48 -20.78 9.25
CA GLY A 243 -13.79 -20.51 8.00
C GLY A 243 -12.29 -20.35 8.21
N VAL A 244 -11.87 -19.45 9.11
CA VAL A 244 -10.45 -19.23 9.43
C VAL A 244 -9.81 -20.51 9.98
N LEU A 245 -10.44 -21.14 10.97
CA LEU A 245 -9.92 -22.35 11.61
C LEU A 245 -9.77 -23.51 10.63
N THR A 246 -10.72 -23.65 9.69
CA THR A 246 -10.70 -24.72 8.69
C THR A 246 -9.69 -24.45 7.58
N SER A 247 -9.44 -23.19 7.21
CA SER A 247 -8.37 -22.85 6.29
C SER A 247 -6.98 -23.06 6.91
N ALA A 248 -6.83 -22.78 8.21
CA ALA A 248 -5.55 -22.87 8.90
C ALA A 248 -5.10 -24.29 9.28
N LYS A 249 -6.03 -25.24 9.46
CA LYS A 249 -5.76 -26.59 10.00
C LYS A 249 -4.76 -27.43 9.19
N GLY A 250 -4.43 -27.00 7.97
CA GLY A 250 -3.43 -27.65 7.13
C GLY A 250 -1.99 -27.43 7.61
N SER A 251 -1.70 -26.34 8.33
CA SER A 251 -0.36 -25.99 8.81
C SER A 251 -0.14 -26.36 10.29
N CYS A 252 1.13 -26.56 10.65
CA CYS A 252 1.59 -26.64 12.04
C CYS A 252 1.73 -25.26 12.69
N GLU A 253 1.79 -24.18 11.91
CA GLU A 253 1.83 -22.81 12.45
C GLU A 253 0.45 -22.43 13.01
N PRO A 254 0.36 -21.98 14.27
CA PRO A 254 -0.92 -21.66 14.89
C PRO A 254 -1.55 -20.42 14.26
N PRO A 255 -2.88 -20.43 13.99
CA PRO A 255 -3.57 -19.27 13.48
C PRO A 255 -3.82 -18.23 14.57
N TYR A 256 -3.84 -16.96 14.18
CA TYR A 256 -4.22 -15.84 15.04
C TYR A 256 -5.23 -14.94 14.36
N PHE A 257 -6.06 -14.28 15.15
CA PHE A 257 -6.90 -13.18 14.68
C PHE A 257 -6.44 -11.90 15.38
N MET A 258 -5.86 -10.98 14.62
CA MET A 258 -5.37 -9.72 15.15
C MET A 258 -6.40 -8.62 14.92
N GLN A 259 -6.81 -7.96 16.00
CA GLN A 259 -7.65 -6.77 15.98
C GLN A 259 -6.82 -5.55 16.42
N ILE A 260 -6.82 -4.50 15.61
CA ILE A 260 -6.10 -3.25 15.84
C ILE A 260 -7.13 -2.15 16.08
N ASN A 261 -6.99 -1.38 17.14
CA ASN A 261 -7.90 -0.30 17.48
C ASN A 261 -7.17 1.05 17.47
N TYR A 262 -7.57 1.94 16.56
CA TYR A 262 -7.17 3.34 16.55
C TYR A 262 -8.38 4.22 16.84
N CYS A 263 -8.34 4.95 17.95
CA CYS A 263 -9.40 5.85 18.39
C CYS A 263 -8.96 7.31 18.20
N GLY A 264 -9.21 7.86 17.02
CA GLY A 264 -8.88 9.25 16.67
C GLY A 264 -10.02 10.24 16.91
N SER A 265 -11.25 9.78 17.09
CA SER A 265 -12.45 10.60 17.34
C SER A 265 -13.25 10.10 18.54
N HIS A 266 -14.46 10.64 18.76
CA HIS A 266 -15.28 10.27 19.91
C HIS A 266 -15.67 8.78 19.84
N PRO A 267 -15.67 8.00 20.94
CA PRO A 267 -15.96 6.56 20.91
C PRO A 267 -17.34 6.18 20.32
N SER A 268 -18.31 7.10 20.37
CA SER A 268 -19.65 6.89 19.77
C SER A 268 -19.69 7.05 18.25
N GLU A 269 -18.65 7.62 17.63
CA GLU A 269 -18.59 7.74 16.17
C GLU A 269 -18.33 6.37 15.55
N LYS A 270 -19.12 6.07 14.51
CA LYS A 270 -19.00 4.80 13.79
C LYS A 270 -17.59 4.65 13.20
N PRO A 271 -16.91 3.51 13.43
CA PRO A 271 -15.58 3.28 12.91
C PRO A 271 -15.62 2.92 11.42
N THR A 272 -14.53 3.21 10.72
CA THR A 272 -14.20 2.56 9.46
C THR A 272 -13.42 1.28 9.76
N ILE A 273 -13.82 0.14 9.20
CA ILE A 273 -13.12 -1.13 9.37
C ILE A 273 -12.23 -1.40 8.16
N LEU A 274 -10.97 -1.73 8.42
CA LEU A 274 -10.00 -2.21 7.45
C LEU A 274 -9.76 -3.70 7.67
N ILE A 275 -10.07 -4.53 6.68
CA ILE A 275 -9.81 -5.97 6.74
C ILE A 275 -8.63 -6.28 5.83
N GLY A 276 -7.61 -6.96 6.37
CA GLY A 276 -6.43 -7.36 5.59
C GLY A 276 -6.30 -8.88 5.57
N LYS A 277 -6.31 -9.50 4.38
CA LYS A 277 -5.97 -10.93 4.27
C LYS A 277 -4.53 -11.15 4.73
N GLY A 278 -4.33 -12.02 5.72
CA GLY A 278 -3.04 -12.30 6.35
C GLY A 278 -2.53 -13.72 6.16
N THR A 279 -2.53 -14.25 4.94
CA THR A 279 -1.93 -15.58 4.73
C THR A 279 -0.41 -15.48 4.61
N THR A 280 0.32 -15.95 5.61
CA THR A 280 1.79 -15.81 5.63
C THR A 280 2.51 -16.70 4.62
N PHE A 281 1.87 -17.79 4.21
CA PHE A 281 2.27 -18.57 3.05
C PHE A 281 1.10 -19.36 2.47
N ASN A 282 1.03 -19.44 1.15
CA ASN A 282 -0.05 -20.12 0.44
C ASN A 282 0.48 -21.06 -0.64
N CYS A 283 0.41 -22.37 -0.41
CA CYS A 283 0.71 -23.37 -1.44
C CYS A 283 -0.54 -23.85 -2.22
N GLY A 284 -1.73 -23.36 -1.87
CA GLY A 284 -3.02 -23.77 -2.44
C GLY A 284 -3.75 -24.88 -1.67
N GLY A 285 -3.10 -25.51 -0.68
CA GLY A 285 -3.66 -26.67 0.02
C GLY A 285 -3.65 -27.92 -0.88
N LEU A 286 -4.75 -28.67 -0.92
CA LEU A 286 -4.88 -29.87 -1.78
C LEU A 286 -5.03 -29.54 -3.27
N CYS A 287 -5.68 -28.41 -3.59
CA CYS A 287 -5.63 -27.78 -4.91
C CYS A 287 -4.31 -27.00 -5.02
N LEU A 288 -3.21 -27.75 -5.12
CA LEU A 288 -1.85 -27.22 -5.07
C LEU A 288 -1.59 -26.23 -6.22
N LYS A 289 -0.90 -25.13 -5.91
CA LYS A 289 -0.36 -24.20 -6.90
C LYS A 289 0.80 -24.82 -7.67
N ASP A 290 1.09 -24.26 -8.83
CA ASP A 290 2.29 -24.61 -9.58
C ASP A 290 3.57 -24.28 -8.80
N CYS A 291 4.60 -25.12 -8.94
CA CYS A 291 5.90 -24.91 -8.29
C CYS A 291 6.58 -23.63 -8.78
N GLU A 292 6.43 -23.30 -10.06
CA GLU A 292 7.03 -22.10 -10.65
C GLU A 292 6.38 -20.84 -10.04
N GLY A 293 7.21 -19.95 -9.49
CA GLY A 293 6.73 -18.72 -8.84
C GLY A 293 6.09 -18.93 -7.47
N MET A 294 5.98 -20.16 -6.94
CA MET A 294 5.33 -20.41 -5.64
C MET A 294 5.94 -19.62 -4.48
N SER A 295 7.24 -19.33 -4.54
CA SER A 295 7.95 -18.54 -3.53
C SER A 295 7.37 -17.12 -3.36
N GLU A 296 6.71 -16.58 -4.39
CA GLU A 296 6.03 -15.28 -4.35
C GLU A 296 4.90 -15.24 -3.30
N PHE A 297 4.24 -16.37 -3.04
CA PHE A 297 3.12 -16.46 -2.11
C PHE A 297 3.52 -16.34 -0.62
N ARG A 298 4.78 -16.03 -0.31
CA ARG A 298 5.17 -15.43 0.99
C ARG A 298 4.51 -14.06 1.20
N ALA A 299 4.19 -13.36 0.11
CA ALA A 299 3.50 -12.06 0.12
C ALA A 299 1.96 -12.19 0.07
N ASP A 300 1.41 -13.39 0.29
CA ASP A 300 -0.05 -13.61 0.31
C ASP A 300 -0.75 -13.00 1.55
N MET A 301 0.05 -12.28 2.36
CA MET A 301 -0.32 -11.45 3.50
C MET A 301 -0.20 -9.94 3.19
N CYS A 302 -0.02 -9.55 1.93
CA CYS A 302 0.14 -8.15 1.54
C CYS A 302 -1.05 -7.28 2.00
N GLY A 303 -2.28 -7.81 1.92
CA GLY A 303 -3.47 -7.13 2.45
C GLY A 303 -3.37 -6.79 3.94
N ALA A 304 -2.91 -7.74 4.76
CA ALA A 304 -2.64 -7.52 6.18
C ALA A 304 -1.56 -6.46 6.42
N ALA A 305 -0.44 -6.54 5.70
CA ALA A 305 0.64 -5.57 5.81
C ALA A 305 0.20 -4.15 5.42
N VAL A 306 -0.60 -4.01 4.37
CA VAL A 306 -1.23 -2.74 3.97
C VAL A 306 -2.07 -2.17 5.11
N VAL A 307 -2.93 -2.96 5.75
CA VAL A 307 -3.75 -2.49 6.88
C VAL A 307 -2.89 -1.97 8.04
N VAL A 308 -1.84 -2.70 8.42
CA VAL A 308 -0.90 -2.27 9.47
C VAL A 308 -0.24 -0.93 9.11
N ALA A 309 0.30 -0.81 7.89
CA ALA A 309 1.00 0.39 7.45
C ALA A 309 0.09 1.61 7.28
N VAL A 310 -1.15 1.40 6.83
CA VAL A 310 -2.17 2.45 6.73
C VAL A 310 -2.55 2.95 8.13
N ILE A 311 -2.80 2.06 9.09
CA ILE A 311 -3.12 2.46 10.46
C ILE A 311 -1.93 3.20 11.11
N LYS A 312 -0.68 2.77 10.87
CA LYS A 312 0.52 3.54 11.26
C LYS A 312 0.45 4.99 10.74
N ALA A 313 0.16 5.17 9.46
CA ALA A 313 0.10 6.50 8.86
C ALA A 313 -1.02 7.37 9.45
N VAL A 314 -2.22 6.78 9.60
CA VAL A 314 -3.38 7.46 10.21
C VAL A 314 -3.06 7.91 11.62
N ALA A 315 -2.43 7.04 12.43
CA ALA A 315 -2.06 7.34 13.80
C ALA A 315 -0.94 8.38 13.89
N ALA A 316 0.08 8.29 13.04
CA ALA A 316 1.16 9.27 12.93
C ALA A 316 0.64 10.67 12.55
N MET A 317 -0.35 10.74 11.66
CA MET A 317 -1.02 12.00 11.29
C MET A 317 -2.12 12.43 12.27
N ARG A 318 -2.48 11.56 13.23
CA ARG A 318 -3.55 11.77 14.22
C ARG A 318 -4.89 12.12 13.57
N LEU A 319 -5.26 11.42 12.50
CA LEU A 319 -6.52 11.70 11.81
C LEU A 319 -7.72 11.58 12.76
N PRO A 320 -8.69 12.50 12.71
CA PRO A 320 -9.84 12.52 13.60
C PRO A 320 -10.92 11.50 13.21
N MET A 321 -10.60 10.21 13.29
CA MET A 321 -11.52 9.12 12.98
C MET A 321 -11.21 7.87 13.79
N ASN A 322 -12.21 7.01 13.96
CA ASN A 322 -12.05 5.69 14.55
C ASN A 322 -11.80 4.64 13.45
N ILE A 323 -10.76 3.83 13.61
CA ILE A 323 -10.43 2.74 12.69
C ILE A 323 -10.23 1.44 13.47
N TYR A 324 -10.85 0.37 12.99
CA TYR A 324 -10.53 -0.99 13.41
C TYR A 324 -9.87 -1.77 12.28
N GLY A 325 -8.69 -2.31 12.52
CA GLY A 325 -8.00 -3.23 11.63
C GLY A 325 -8.28 -4.68 12.03
N LEU A 326 -8.79 -5.51 11.12
CA LEU A 326 -9.08 -6.93 11.37
C LEU A 326 -8.27 -7.81 10.44
N ILE A 327 -7.43 -8.68 11.00
CA ILE A 327 -6.45 -9.45 10.24
C ILE A 327 -6.46 -10.91 10.71
N PRO A 328 -7.06 -11.85 9.94
CA PRO A 328 -6.85 -13.27 10.15
C PRO A 328 -5.46 -13.68 9.62
N LEU A 329 -4.67 -14.34 10.47
CA LEU A 329 -3.30 -14.75 10.19
C LEU A 329 -3.16 -16.27 10.29
N PHE A 330 -2.72 -16.91 9.21
CA PHE A 330 -2.49 -18.35 9.13
C PHE A 330 -1.70 -18.71 7.85
N GLU A 331 -1.39 -19.98 7.67
CA GLU A 331 -0.84 -20.52 6.42
C GLU A 331 -1.84 -21.45 5.75
N ASN A 332 -1.88 -21.44 4.42
CA ASN A 332 -2.63 -22.43 3.64
C ASN A 332 -1.66 -23.50 3.11
N MET A 333 -1.60 -24.63 3.81
CA MET A 333 -0.65 -25.72 3.60
C MET A 333 -1.33 -27.04 3.23
N ILE A 334 -0.60 -27.90 2.52
CA ILE A 334 -0.98 -29.29 2.27
C ILE A 334 -0.54 -30.18 3.43
N SER A 335 -1.47 -30.96 3.98
CA SER A 335 -1.19 -31.98 4.99
C SER A 335 -2.35 -32.98 5.09
N GLY A 336 -2.19 -34.03 5.90
CA GLY A 336 -3.27 -34.99 6.18
C GLY A 336 -4.47 -34.39 6.92
N MET A 337 -4.34 -33.16 7.47
CA MET A 337 -5.42 -32.44 8.14
C MET A 337 -6.06 -31.35 7.28
N ALA A 338 -5.50 -31.07 6.10
CA ALA A 338 -5.91 -29.96 5.24
C ALA A 338 -7.40 -30.02 4.86
N LEU A 339 -7.94 -28.86 4.52
CA LEU A 339 -9.27 -28.73 3.93
C LEU A 339 -9.33 -29.52 2.62
N LYS A 340 -10.39 -30.31 2.42
CA LYS A 340 -10.57 -31.12 1.21
C LYS A 340 -11.56 -30.47 0.25
N PRO A 341 -11.34 -30.58 -1.07
CA PRO A 341 -12.39 -30.31 -2.05
C PRO A 341 -13.69 -31.06 -1.70
N GLY A 342 -14.80 -30.34 -1.68
CA GLY A 342 -16.13 -30.85 -1.31
C GLY A 342 -16.48 -30.75 0.18
N ASP A 343 -15.53 -30.44 1.07
CA ASP A 343 -15.84 -30.19 2.49
C ASP A 343 -16.83 -29.02 2.63
N VAL A 344 -17.72 -29.11 3.61
CA VAL A 344 -18.68 -28.05 3.94
C VAL A 344 -18.25 -27.37 5.24
N VAL A 345 -18.18 -26.04 5.22
CA VAL A 345 -17.80 -25.20 6.34
C VAL A 345 -19.00 -24.33 6.73
N MET A 346 -19.33 -24.30 8.01
CA MET A 346 -20.41 -23.45 8.52
C MET A 346 -19.84 -22.07 8.90
N ALA A 347 -20.29 -21.01 8.22
CA ALA A 347 -19.90 -19.64 8.55
C ALA A 347 -20.52 -19.16 9.87
N LYS A 348 -20.06 -18.03 10.41
CA LYS A 348 -20.58 -17.44 11.65
C LYS A 348 -22.10 -17.19 11.61
N ASN A 349 -22.66 -16.76 10.46
CA ASN A 349 -24.12 -16.62 10.26
C ASN A 349 -24.88 -17.92 9.97
N GLN A 350 -24.26 -19.08 10.19
CA GLN A 350 -24.83 -20.40 9.93
C GLN A 350 -25.02 -20.78 8.45
N LYS A 351 -24.61 -19.92 7.48
CA LYS A 351 -24.56 -20.33 6.08
C LYS A 351 -23.57 -21.47 5.88
N LEU A 352 -23.97 -22.48 5.12
CA LEU A 352 -23.14 -23.61 4.72
C LEU A 352 -22.37 -23.27 3.45
N ILE A 353 -21.04 -23.19 3.57
CA ILE A 353 -20.11 -22.94 2.48
C ILE A 353 -19.58 -24.28 1.98
N ARG A 354 -19.82 -24.61 0.71
CA ARG A 354 -19.15 -25.74 0.05
C ARG A 354 -17.81 -25.28 -0.52
N ASN A 355 -16.73 -25.93 -0.09
CA ASN A 355 -15.38 -25.61 -0.51
C ASN A 355 -14.91 -26.55 -1.63
N GLU A 356 -15.01 -26.12 -2.88
CA GLU A 356 -14.59 -26.89 -4.06
C GLU A 356 -13.10 -26.75 -4.34
N ASN A 357 -12.58 -25.52 -4.29
CA ASN A 357 -11.16 -25.25 -4.55
C ASN A 357 -10.49 -24.78 -3.26
N THR A 358 -9.51 -25.51 -2.76
CA THR A 358 -8.81 -25.14 -1.52
C THR A 358 -7.82 -23.99 -1.69
N ASP A 359 -7.49 -23.59 -2.92
CA ASP A 359 -6.69 -22.38 -3.17
C ASP A 359 -7.56 -21.11 -3.05
N ASP A 360 -8.88 -21.26 -3.24
CA ASP A 360 -9.89 -20.23 -2.98
C ASP A 360 -10.32 -20.18 -1.50
N TYR A 361 -9.49 -20.69 -0.57
CA TYR A 361 -9.78 -20.69 0.88
C TYR A 361 -9.95 -19.28 1.47
N SER A 362 -9.25 -18.29 0.91
CA SER A 362 -9.12 -16.97 1.56
C SER A 362 -10.46 -16.27 1.70
N ARG A 363 -11.36 -16.42 0.72
CA ARG A 363 -12.73 -15.89 0.82
C ARG A 363 -13.55 -16.59 1.91
N VAL A 364 -13.33 -17.89 2.12
CA VAL A 364 -13.95 -18.67 3.20
C VAL A 364 -13.46 -18.15 4.56
N ALA A 365 -12.16 -17.92 4.73
CA ALA A 365 -11.61 -17.35 5.95
C ALA A 365 -12.11 -15.91 6.21
N LEU A 366 -12.17 -15.07 5.16
CA LEU A 366 -12.65 -13.69 5.27
C LEU A 366 -14.15 -13.60 5.57
N SER A 367 -14.95 -14.63 5.25
CA SER A 367 -16.38 -14.65 5.57
C SER A 367 -16.66 -14.43 7.07
N ASP A 368 -15.90 -15.11 7.94
CA ASP A 368 -16.03 -14.95 9.40
C ASP A 368 -15.65 -13.55 9.86
N VAL A 369 -14.62 -12.96 9.25
CA VAL A 369 -14.09 -11.65 9.63
C VAL A 369 -15.05 -10.53 9.21
N ILE A 370 -15.60 -10.63 8.00
CA ILE A 370 -16.61 -9.69 7.52
C ILE A 370 -17.86 -9.75 8.41
N GLN A 371 -18.25 -10.94 8.88
CA GLN A 371 -19.38 -11.08 9.79
C GLN A 371 -19.10 -10.55 11.19
N TYR A 372 -17.86 -10.71 11.67
CA TYR A 372 -17.44 -10.11 12.93
C TYR A 372 -17.52 -8.58 12.90
N CYS A 373 -17.54 -7.95 11.73
CA CYS A 373 -17.70 -6.49 11.63
C CYS A 373 -19.07 -6.00 12.14
N GLU A 374 -20.12 -6.83 12.11
CA GLU A 374 -21.47 -6.40 12.48
C GLU A 374 -21.54 -5.88 13.93
N ILE A 375 -20.87 -6.56 14.86
CA ILE A 375 -20.87 -6.15 16.29
C ILE A 375 -20.14 -4.81 16.51
N LEU A 376 -19.24 -4.43 15.60
CA LEU A 376 -18.46 -3.20 15.66
C LEU A 376 -19.20 -1.99 15.04
N ARG A 377 -20.39 -2.21 14.46
CA ARG A 377 -21.29 -1.16 13.92
C ARG A 377 -20.59 -0.12 13.02
N PRO A 378 -19.84 -0.54 11.99
CA PRO A 378 -19.07 0.35 11.12
C PRO A 378 -19.94 1.25 10.24
N ASP A 379 -19.33 2.31 9.71
CA ASP A 379 -19.88 3.08 8.59
C ASP A 379 -19.35 2.61 7.22
N LEU A 380 -18.18 2.00 7.20
CA LEU A 380 -17.50 1.48 6.01
C LEU A 380 -16.71 0.23 6.37
N ILE A 381 -16.79 -0.79 5.52
CA ILE A 381 -15.91 -1.97 5.54
C ILE A 381 -15.06 -1.96 4.27
N LEU A 382 -13.74 -1.86 4.43
CA LEU A 382 -12.79 -1.89 3.34
C LEU A 382 -11.87 -3.11 3.49
N THR A 383 -12.00 -4.07 2.58
CA THR A 383 -11.17 -5.29 2.56
C THR A 383 -10.06 -5.16 1.54
N VAL A 384 -8.82 -5.52 1.90
CA VAL A 384 -7.67 -5.61 0.99
C VAL A 384 -7.15 -7.04 1.01
N ALA A 385 -7.10 -7.69 -0.15
CA ALA A 385 -6.62 -9.06 -0.22
C ALA A 385 -5.99 -9.42 -1.57
N THR A 386 -4.93 -10.23 -1.50
CA THR A 386 -4.33 -10.94 -2.64
C THR A 386 -5.14 -12.23 -2.91
N MET A 387 -6.38 -12.13 -3.39
CA MET A 387 -7.22 -13.32 -3.59
C MET A 387 -7.16 -13.93 -4.99
N SER A 388 -7.39 -13.13 -6.04
CA SER A 388 -7.74 -13.70 -7.34
C SER A 388 -6.58 -13.69 -8.33
N ALA A 389 -6.10 -14.88 -8.70
CA ALA A 389 -5.22 -15.05 -9.86
C ALA A 389 -5.86 -14.46 -11.15
N GLY A 390 -7.20 -14.46 -11.23
CA GLY A 390 -7.94 -13.85 -12.33
C GLY A 390 -7.77 -12.33 -12.44
N ILE A 391 -7.53 -11.61 -11.34
CA ILE A 391 -7.19 -10.17 -11.40
C ILE A 391 -5.82 -9.95 -12.02
N ARG A 392 -4.83 -10.75 -11.64
CA ARG A 392 -3.49 -10.67 -12.26
C ARG A 392 -3.56 -10.97 -13.76
N GLY A 393 -4.35 -11.96 -14.17
CA GLY A 393 -4.54 -12.29 -15.59
C GLY A 393 -5.32 -11.24 -16.39
N SER A 394 -6.16 -10.42 -15.75
CA SER A 394 -7.02 -9.44 -16.43
C SER A 394 -6.48 -8.01 -16.41
N LEU A 395 -6.03 -7.52 -15.25
CA LEU A 395 -5.53 -6.14 -15.06
C LEU A 395 -4.01 -6.06 -14.96
N GLY A 396 -3.32 -7.21 -14.87
CA GLY A 396 -1.87 -7.25 -14.73
C GLY A 396 -1.39 -6.52 -13.48
N PHE A 397 -0.44 -5.61 -13.68
CA PHE A 397 0.25 -4.85 -12.63
C PHE A 397 -0.14 -3.36 -12.62
N GLY A 398 -1.10 -2.97 -13.47
CA GLY A 398 -1.51 -1.58 -13.65
C GLY A 398 -2.29 -1.06 -12.44
N PRO A 399 -3.62 -1.20 -12.41
CA PRO A 399 -4.44 -0.81 -11.26
C PRO A 399 -4.78 -1.99 -10.33
N SER A 400 -5.06 -1.68 -9.06
CA SER A 400 -5.72 -2.65 -8.16
C SER A 400 -7.23 -2.70 -8.47
N ALA A 401 -7.83 -3.89 -8.42
CA ALA A 401 -9.25 -4.05 -8.70
C ALA A 401 -10.10 -3.68 -7.49
N VAL A 402 -11.18 -2.93 -7.68
CA VAL A 402 -12.09 -2.49 -6.63
C VAL A 402 -13.52 -2.92 -6.94
N PHE A 403 -14.11 -3.68 -6.03
CA PHE A 403 -15.51 -4.04 -6.03
C PHE A 403 -16.20 -3.24 -4.92
N SER A 404 -17.18 -2.40 -5.24
CA SER A 404 -17.81 -1.51 -4.26
C SER A 404 -19.33 -1.51 -4.41
N THR A 405 -20.04 -1.54 -3.28
CA THR A 405 -21.49 -1.32 -3.21
C THR A 405 -21.87 0.15 -3.30
N SER A 406 -20.91 1.06 -3.11
CA SER A 406 -21.11 2.50 -3.05
C SER A 406 -20.32 3.21 -4.15
N ASP A 407 -21.03 3.97 -4.99
CA ASP A 407 -20.42 4.82 -6.02
C ASP A 407 -19.55 5.90 -5.40
N ALA A 408 -19.96 6.48 -4.27
CA ALA A 408 -19.21 7.52 -3.57
C ALA A 408 -17.86 7.00 -3.05
N ILE A 409 -17.85 5.81 -2.44
CA ILE A 409 -16.60 5.18 -1.97
C ILE A 409 -15.68 4.85 -3.15
N TRP A 410 -16.24 4.34 -4.25
CA TRP A 410 -15.48 4.11 -5.48
C TRP A 410 -14.85 5.40 -6.01
N GLU A 411 -15.63 6.49 -6.14
CA GLU A 411 -15.14 7.78 -6.63
C GLU A 411 -13.99 8.32 -5.76
N GLN A 412 -14.12 8.22 -4.43
CA GLN A 412 -13.08 8.65 -3.50
C GLN A 412 -11.80 7.81 -3.61
N LEU A 413 -11.92 6.49 -3.76
CA LEU A 413 -10.77 5.59 -3.98
C LEU A 413 -10.09 5.84 -5.34
N ALA A 414 -10.88 6.04 -6.39
CA ALA A 414 -10.39 6.33 -7.74
C ALA A 414 -9.65 7.68 -7.78
N PHE A 415 -10.18 8.69 -7.09
CA PHE A 415 -9.54 9.99 -6.94
C PHE A 415 -8.24 9.89 -6.12
N ALA A 416 -8.26 9.17 -5.00
CA ALA A 416 -7.05 8.93 -4.21
C ALA A 416 -5.96 8.23 -5.05
N GLY A 417 -6.34 7.23 -5.84
CA GLY A 417 -5.41 6.49 -6.71
C GLY A 417 -4.83 7.32 -7.86
N SER A 418 -5.59 8.30 -8.35
CA SER A 418 -5.11 9.20 -9.42
C SER A 418 -4.11 10.24 -8.92
N ILE A 419 -4.21 10.65 -7.65
CA ILE A 419 -3.23 11.53 -6.98
C ILE A 419 -1.92 10.80 -6.67
N THR A 420 -2.01 9.58 -6.12
CA THR A 420 -0.84 8.82 -5.67
C THR A 420 -0.13 8.10 -6.81
N GLY A 421 -0.77 7.95 -7.97
CA GLY A 421 -0.31 7.11 -9.06
C GLY A 421 -0.51 5.61 -8.84
N ASP A 422 -0.96 5.21 -7.65
CA ASP A 422 -1.30 3.82 -7.35
C ASP A 422 -2.79 3.56 -7.64
N ARG A 423 -3.04 3.42 -8.95
CA ARG A 423 -4.36 3.45 -9.58
C ARG A 423 -5.28 2.33 -9.10
N MET A 424 -6.57 2.63 -9.17
CA MET A 424 -7.68 1.75 -8.85
C MET A 424 -8.57 1.58 -10.08
N TRP A 425 -9.17 0.39 -10.25
CA TRP A 425 -10.11 0.11 -11.34
C TRP A 425 -11.36 -0.58 -10.84
N ARG A 426 -12.54 -0.09 -11.26
CA ARG A 426 -13.82 -0.64 -10.77
C ARG A 426 -14.15 -1.92 -11.49
N MET A 427 -14.50 -2.93 -10.70
CA MET A 427 -14.96 -4.23 -11.17
C MET A 427 -16.46 -4.41 -10.84
N PRO A 428 -17.19 -5.21 -11.64
CA PRO A 428 -18.64 -5.37 -11.47
C PRO A 428 -19.01 -6.22 -10.25
N LEU A 429 -20.08 -5.81 -9.56
CA LEU A 429 -20.77 -6.56 -8.49
C LEU A 429 -22.22 -6.83 -8.90
N PHE A 430 -22.40 -7.54 -10.01
CA PHE A 430 -23.73 -7.85 -10.54
C PHE A 430 -24.38 -9.04 -9.83
N LYS A 431 -25.70 -9.01 -9.71
CA LYS A 431 -26.51 -10.08 -9.11
C LYS A 431 -26.35 -11.41 -9.84
N ASP A 432 -26.01 -11.39 -11.13
CA ASP A 432 -25.69 -12.60 -11.91
C ASP A 432 -24.57 -13.41 -11.26
N TYR A 433 -23.49 -12.75 -10.80
CA TYR A 433 -22.40 -13.42 -10.10
C TYR A 433 -22.83 -13.95 -8.73
N THR A 434 -23.68 -13.22 -7.99
CA THR A 434 -24.28 -13.69 -6.75
C THR A 434 -25.10 -14.97 -6.96
N ASN A 435 -25.92 -15.02 -8.01
CA ASN A 435 -26.71 -16.21 -8.34
C ASN A 435 -25.81 -17.41 -8.69
N LEU A 436 -24.65 -17.16 -9.34
CA LEU A 436 -23.69 -18.22 -9.68
C LEU A 436 -22.98 -18.81 -8.46
N VAL A 437 -22.82 -18.06 -7.36
CA VAL A 437 -22.24 -18.58 -6.10
C VAL A 437 -23.27 -19.15 -5.13
N THR A 438 -24.55 -18.76 -5.22
CA THR A 438 -25.62 -19.19 -4.30
C THR A 438 -26.59 -20.21 -4.87
N GLY A 439 -26.69 -20.37 -6.20
CA GLY A 439 -27.70 -21.21 -6.86
C GLY A 439 -27.48 -22.72 -6.74
N TYR A 440 -27.04 -23.23 -5.59
CA TYR A 440 -26.76 -24.65 -5.34
C TYR A 440 -27.88 -25.29 -4.51
N THR A 441 -28.07 -26.61 -4.65
CA THR A 441 -29.13 -27.35 -3.95
C THR A 441 -28.72 -27.84 -2.56
N ASN A 442 -27.42 -28.10 -2.35
CA ASN A 442 -26.92 -28.83 -1.17
C ASN A 442 -26.01 -27.97 -0.28
N CYS A 443 -25.92 -26.66 -0.55
CA CYS A 443 -25.18 -25.68 0.24
C CYS A 443 -25.73 -24.28 -0.05
N ASP A 444 -25.52 -23.34 0.87
CA ASP A 444 -26.00 -21.97 0.69
C ASP A 444 -25.09 -21.16 -0.24
N VAL A 445 -23.78 -21.37 -0.15
CA VAL A 445 -22.77 -20.66 -0.94
C VAL A 445 -21.66 -21.62 -1.36
N ASN A 446 -21.17 -21.48 -2.59
CA ASN A 446 -20.00 -22.21 -3.08
C ASN A 446 -18.80 -21.28 -3.23
N ASN A 447 -17.62 -21.69 -2.77
CA ASN A 447 -16.44 -20.81 -2.80
C ASN A 447 -15.87 -20.57 -4.20
N VAL A 448 -16.21 -21.36 -5.21
CA VAL A 448 -15.79 -21.13 -6.60
C VAL A 448 -16.90 -20.44 -7.40
N GLY A 449 -18.12 -20.97 -7.30
CA GLY A 449 -19.25 -20.57 -8.15
C GLY A 449 -19.38 -21.40 -9.43
N LYS A 450 -20.47 -21.20 -10.17
CA LYS A 450 -20.75 -21.90 -11.43
C LYS A 450 -20.18 -21.16 -12.64
N GLY A 451 -19.84 -21.92 -13.68
CA GLY A 451 -19.46 -21.38 -15.00
C GLY A 451 -17.96 -21.32 -15.24
N ILE A 452 -17.58 -20.75 -16.39
CA ILE A 452 -16.19 -20.59 -16.82
C ILE A 452 -15.86 -19.09 -16.79
N GLY A 453 -14.76 -18.72 -16.14
CA GLY A 453 -14.31 -17.33 -16.07
C GLY A 453 -14.99 -16.49 -14.98
N GLY A 454 -14.65 -15.19 -14.91
CA GLY A 454 -15.24 -14.27 -13.94
C GLY A 454 -14.82 -14.50 -12.48
N GLY A 455 -13.75 -15.28 -12.23
CA GLY A 455 -13.36 -15.71 -10.88
C GLY A 455 -13.18 -14.58 -9.86
N ALA A 456 -12.73 -13.41 -10.29
CA ALA A 456 -12.62 -12.24 -9.41
C ALA A 456 -14.00 -11.70 -8.97
N ALA A 457 -14.95 -11.57 -9.91
CA ALA A 457 -16.31 -11.13 -9.62
C ALA A 457 -17.10 -12.17 -8.81
N LEU A 458 -16.88 -13.46 -9.07
CA LEU A 458 -17.42 -14.55 -8.25
C LEU A 458 -16.87 -14.50 -6.82
N GLY A 459 -15.56 -14.27 -6.65
CA GLY A 459 -14.94 -14.09 -5.33
C GLY A 459 -15.47 -12.88 -4.57
N ALA A 460 -15.61 -11.74 -5.25
CA ALA A 460 -16.19 -10.56 -4.64
C ALA A 460 -17.67 -10.78 -4.26
N SER A 461 -18.44 -11.43 -5.13
CA SER A 461 -19.85 -11.78 -4.86
C SER A 461 -20.00 -12.78 -3.72
N PHE A 462 -19.05 -13.70 -3.57
CA PHE A 462 -18.96 -14.56 -2.39
C PHE A 462 -18.80 -13.73 -1.12
N LEU A 463 -17.86 -12.79 -1.07
CA LEU A 463 -17.66 -11.95 0.13
C LEU A 463 -18.91 -11.11 0.47
N MET A 464 -19.62 -10.63 -0.56
CA MET A 464 -20.85 -9.86 -0.39
C MET A 464 -21.94 -10.63 0.35
N GLU A 465 -22.00 -11.95 0.24
CA GLU A 465 -22.98 -12.79 0.96
C GLU A 465 -22.81 -12.78 2.49
N PHE A 466 -21.66 -12.29 2.96
CA PHE A 466 -21.28 -12.23 4.37
C PHE A 466 -21.21 -10.80 4.90
N SER A 467 -21.31 -9.80 4.02
CA SER A 467 -21.27 -8.39 4.39
C SER A 467 -22.52 -7.97 5.18
N PRO A 468 -22.36 -7.19 6.27
CA PRO A 468 -23.49 -6.60 6.98
C PRO A 468 -24.38 -5.77 6.04
N LYS A 469 -25.70 -5.84 6.25
CA LYS A 469 -26.65 -5.05 5.48
C LYS A 469 -26.54 -3.56 5.86
N ASN A 470 -26.76 -2.68 4.89
CA ASN A 470 -26.76 -1.21 5.08
C ASN A 470 -25.44 -0.60 5.56
N VAL A 471 -24.31 -1.22 5.22
CA VAL A 471 -22.96 -0.67 5.44
C VAL A 471 -22.28 -0.56 4.09
N ASP A 472 -21.56 0.54 3.85
CA ASP A 472 -20.74 0.67 2.64
C ASP A 472 -19.64 -0.40 2.66
N PHE A 473 -19.52 -1.14 1.57
CA PHE A 473 -18.55 -2.22 1.45
C PHE A 473 -17.71 -2.01 0.18
N ALA A 474 -16.39 -2.09 0.35
CA ALA A 474 -15.44 -2.11 -0.74
C ALA A 474 -14.41 -3.23 -0.53
N TYR A 475 -14.17 -4.01 -1.59
CA TYR A 475 -13.17 -5.04 -1.66
C TYR A 475 -12.12 -4.66 -2.71
N ILE A 476 -10.87 -4.58 -2.29
CA ILE A 476 -9.70 -4.29 -3.12
C ILE A 476 -8.91 -5.58 -3.30
N ASP A 477 -8.90 -6.09 -4.53
CA ASP A 477 -8.01 -7.17 -4.92
C ASP A 477 -6.68 -6.57 -5.40
N ASN A 478 -5.63 -6.79 -4.62
CA ASN A 478 -4.28 -6.33 -4.92
C ASN A 478 -3.34 -7.47 -5.33
N THR A 479 -3.87 -8.61 -5.81
CA THR A 479 -3.04 -9.75 -6.25
C THR A 479 -2.05 -9.35 -7.34
N GLY A 480 -2.52 -8.58 -8.34
CA GLY A 480 -1.68 -8.12 -9.45
C GLY A 480 -0.71 -7.02 -9.06
N THR A 481 -1.09 -6.13 -8.15
CA THR A 481 -0.32 -4.91 -7.84
C THR A 481 0.55 -5.05 -6.61
N GLY A 482 0.15 -5.81 -5.58
CA GLY A 482 0.73 -5.83 -4.24
C GLY A 482 1.88 -6.82 -4.03
N MET A 483 2.06 -7.79 -4.94
CA MET A 483 3.12 -8.81 -4.89
C MET A 483 4.37 -8.31 -5.65
N LEU A 484 5.05 -9.16 -6.44
CA LEU A 484 6.31 -8.76 -7.08
C LEU A 484 6.12 -7.61 -8.07
N SER A 485 6.98 -6.60 -7.94
CA SER A 485 7.14 -5.55 -8.94
C SER A 485 7.81 -6.11 -10.19
N ASN A 486 7.16 -5.94 -11.34
CA ASN A 486 7.68 -6.29 -12.66
C ASN A 486 8.45 -5.14 -13.33
N GLY A 487 8.79 -4.08 -12.58
CA GLY A 487 9.49 -2.91 -13.12
C GLY A 487 8.61 -1.93 -13.91
N PHE A 488 7.30 -2.17 -14.03
CA PHE A 488 6.36 -1.26 -14.70
C PHE A 488 6.27 0.11 -14.00
N ILE A 489 6.37 0.13 -12.67
CA ILE A 489 6.43 1.35 -11.87
C ILE A 489 7.90 1.76 -11.72
N PRO A 490 8.38 2.82 -12.38
CA PRO A 490 9.82 3.06 -12.51
C PRO A 490 10.52 3.32 -11.18
N TYR A 491 9.83 3.92 -10.21
CA TYR A 491 10.38 4.19 -8.88
C TYR A 491 10.32 2.98 -7.92
N LEU A 492 9.89 1.79 -8.36
CA LEU A 492 9.98 0.54 -7.57
C LEU A 492 11.00 -0.40 -8.21
N ARG A 493 11.96 -0.90 -7.40
CA ARG A 493 12.97 -1.86 -7.89
C ARG A 493 12.29 -3.15 -8.40
N HIS A 494 12.72 -3.63 -9.57
CA HIS A 494 12.25 -4.87 -10.17
C HIS A 494 12.58 -6.07 -9.26
N GLY A 495 11.66 -7.04 -9.18
CA GLY A 495 11.88 -8.30 -8.46
C GLY A 495 11.76 -8.22 -6.94
N LEU A 496 11.39 -7.06 -6.39
CA LEU A 496 11.01 -6.90 -4.99
C LEU A 496 9.51 -6.72 -4.87
N MET A 497 8.96 -7.05 -3.71
CA MET A 497 7.54 -6.78 -3.41
C MET A 497 7.24 -5.28 -3.54
N SER A 498 6.04 -4.96 -4.03
CA SER A 498 5.65 -3.58 -4.37
C SER A 498 5.02 -2.83 -3.19
N GLY A 499 4.34 -3.54 -2.27
CA GLY A 499 3.61 -2.98 -1.14
C GLY A 499 2.37 -2.16 -1.51
N ARG A 500 1.82 -2.34 -2.69
CA ARG A 500 0.65 -1.60 -3.21
C ARG A 500 -0.67 -2.20 -2.71
N PRO A 501 -1.75 -1.42 -2.46
CA PRO A 501 -1.90 0.00 -2.76
C PRO A 501 -1.84 0.95 -1.54
N THR A 502 -0.81 0.81 -0.70
CA THR A 502 -0.71 1.51 0.60
C THR A 502 -0.94 3.02 0.53
N ARG A 503 -0.26 3.73 -0.40
CA ARG A 503 -0.34 5.19 -0.47
C ARG A 503 -1.73 5.68 -0.83
N THR A 504 -2.44 4.97 -1.70
CA THR A 504 -3.83 5.30 -2.08
C THR A 504 -4.78 5.19 -0.89
N LEU A 505 -4.62 4.19 -0.04
CA LEU A 505 -5.46 4.04 1.15
C LEU A 505 -5.17 5.11 2.20
N ILE A 506 -3.91 5.50 2.36
CA ILE A 506 -3.54 6.64 3.20
C ILE A 506 -4.20 7.92 2.66
N GLN A 507 -4.09 8.18 1.36
CA GLN A 507 -4.71 9.34 0.71
C GLN A 507 -6.23 9.35 0.86
N PHE A 508 -6.88 8.21 0.62
CA PHE A 508 -8.33 8.03 0.76
C PHE A 508 -8.82 8.37 2.17
N LEU A 509 -8.16 7.84 3.20
CA LEU A 509 -8.55 8.09 4.59
C LEU A 509 -8.28 9.54 5.00
N CYS A 510 -7.22 10.17 4.50
CA CYS A 510 -6.99 11.60 4.71
C CYS A 510 -8.13 12.44 4.12
N HIS A 511 -8.54 12.19 2.88
CA HIS A 511 -9.67 12.91 2.29
C HIS A 511 -10.95 12.68 3.10
N ARG A 512 -11.24 11.43 3.46
CA ARG A 512 -12.43 11.08 4.26
C ARG A 512 -12.43 11.72 5.64
N ALA A 513 -11.27 11.94 6.26
CA ALA A 513 -11.15 12.57 7.56
C ALA A 513 -11.54 14.06 7.56
N TYR A 514 -11.41 14.74 6.42
CA TYR A 514 -11.55 16.19 6.31
C TYR A 514 -12.59 16.66 5.28
N ASP A 515 -13.29 15.74 4.61
CA ASP A 515 -14.39 16.10 3.71
C ASP A 515 -15.49 16.85 4.50
N CYS A 516 -15.86 18.03 3.99
CA CYS A 516 -16.44 19.18 4.69
C CYS A 516 -17.83 19.00 5.36
N ASP A 517 -18.46 17.82 5.27
CA ASP A 517 -19.75 17.55 5.94
C ASP A 517 -19.59 17.02 7.38
N ARG A 518 -18.37 16.68 7.81
CA ARG A 518 -18.06 16.40 9.22
C ARG A 518 -17.32 17.60 9.81
N LYS A 519 -18.05 18.51 10.45
CA LYS A 519 -17.45 19.63 11.19
C LYS A 519 -16.39 19.08 12.16
N PRO A 520 -15.13 19.57 12.13
CA PRO A 520 -14.12 19.13 13.08
C PRO A 520 -14.52 19.61 14.48
N HIS A 521 -15.00 18.69 15.33
CA HIS A 521 -15.15 18.96 16.76
C HIS A 521 -13.77 19.11 17.38
N LYS A 522 -13.51 20.25 18.03
CA LYS A 522 -12.29 20.49 18.81
C LYS A 522 -12.20 19.43 19.93
N ARG A 523 -11.15 18.61 19.91
CA ARG A 523 -10.82 17.65 20.99
C ARG A 523 -10.65 18.35 22.34
N PRO A 524 -11.09 17.72 23.43
CA PRO A 524 -10.28 17.46 24.61
C PRO A 524 -9.64 16.06 24.52
N LEU A 525 -8.43 15.89 25.07
CA LEU A 525 -7.73 14.61 25.31
C LEU A 525 -7.68 14.41 26.85
N PRO A 526 -7.54 13.19 27.39
CA PRO A 526 -8.63 12.26 27.71
C PRO A 526 -8.69 11.88 29.21
N GLU A 527 -9.85 11.42 29.69
CA GLU A 527 -9.95 10.44 30.78
C GLU A 527 -10.93 9.34 30.31
N ASP A 528 -10.51 8.09 30.51
CA ASP A 528 -11.21 6.81 30.32
C ASP A 528 -11.68 6.39 28.91
N CYS A 529 -10.77 5.71 28.20
CA CYS A 529 -11.12 4.62 27.27
C CYS A 529 -10.71 3.27 27.89
N ARG A 530 -11.23 2.95 29.06
CA ARG A 530 -11.25 1.59 29.61
C ARG A 530 -12.69 1.34 30.06
N ASP A 531 -13.18 0.15 29.74
CA ASP A 531 -14.52 -0.39 30.07
C ASP A 531 -15.58 -0.19 28.96
N GLU A 532 -15.67 -1.18 28.06
CA GLU A 532 -16.78 -2.17 27.98
C GLU A 532 -16.50 -3.24 26.91
#